data_AF-A0A2N0QWI5-F1
#
_entry.id   AF-A0A2N0QWI5-F1
#
_cell.length_a   1.000
_cell.length_b   1.000
_cell.length_c   1.000
_cell.angle_alpha   90.00
_cell.angle_beta   90.00
_cell.angle_gamma   90.00
#
_symmetry.space_group_name_H-M   'P 1'
#
loop_
_entity.id
_entity.type
_entity.pdbx_description
1 polymer ?
#
loop_
_entity_poly.entity_id
_entity_poly.type
_entity_poly.pdbx_seq_one_letter_code
_entity_poly.pdbx_strand_id
1 'polypeptide(L)'
;MNYEHDCILAINIIDGIRPKIVSEIPSEYKSLMEQCWDTNPLKRPDIITLRNNMNEIMLYYRNNPNELPKSIIKVDKKTSNIMSSKVFTSKIHNFENLPEPKNATEGMLF
;
A
#
# COMPACT_ATOMS: atom_id res chain seq x y z
N MET A 1 16.77 23.60 -5.94
CA MET A 1 16.95 22.37 -5.12
C MET A 1 16.23 21.23 -5.83
N ASN A 2 16.94 20.52 -6.71
CA ASN A 2 16.44 19.32 -7.38
C ASN A 2 16.43 18.22 -6.32
N TYR A 3 15.30 18.01 -5.65
CA TYR A 3 15.11 16.80 -4.88
C TYR A 3 15.16 15.64 -5.86
N GLU A 4 16.17 14.82 -5.66
CA GLU A 4 16.50 13.57 -6.32
C GLU A 4 15.35 12.58 -6.13
N HIS A 5 14.25 12.84 -6.84
CA HIS A 5 13.10 11.96 -6.89
C HIS A 5 13.43 10.76 -7.79
N ASP A 6 13.08 9.58 -7.29
CA ASP A 6 12.79 8.31 -7.99
C ASP A 6 13.84 7.18 -7.99
N CYS A 7 15.14 7.42 -7.81
CA CYS A 7 16.10 6.29 -7.75
C CYS A 7 16.14 5.61 -6.36
N ILE A 8 16.25 6.40 -5.28
CA ILE A 8 16.34 5.88 -3.91
C ILE A 8 15.04 5.15 -3.54
N LEU A 9 13.89 5.69 -3.94
CA LEU A 9 12.60 5.05 -3.69
C LEU A 9 12.49 3.70 -4.43
N ALA A 10 12.93 3.63 -5.68
CA ALA A 10 12.94 2.37 -6.43
C ALA A 10 13.82 1.31 -5.74
N ILE A 11 15.03 1.69 -5.30
CA ILE A 11 15.93 0.79 -4.54
C ILE A 11 15.26 0.30 -3.26
N ASN A 12 14.66 1.19 -2.47
CA ASN A 12 13.95 0.82 -1.24
C ASN A 12 12.81 -0.17 -1.52
N ILE A 13 12.04 0.03 -2.59
CA ILE A 13 10.96 -0.88 -2.99
C ILE A 13 11.52 -2.26 -3.36
N ILE A 14 12.63 -2.32 -4.08
CA ILE A 14 13.31 -3.57 -4.46
C ILE A 14 13.81 -4.29 -3.21
N ASP A 15 14.35 -3.56 -2.23
CA ASP A 15 14.78 -4.13 -0.94
C ASP A 15 13.63 -4.53 -0.01
N GLY A 16 12.38 -4.35 -0.45
CA GLY A 16 11.21 -4.84 0.27
C GLY A 16 10.57 -3.83 1.23
N ILE A 17 11.01 -2.56 1.20
CA ILE A 17 10.33 -1.49 1.92
C ILE A 17 8.91 -1.32 1.36
N ARG A 18 7.92 -1.28 2.24
CA ARG A 18 6.50 -1.07 1.94
C ARG A 18 5.91 -0.02 2.88
N PRO A 19 4.81 0.64 2.48
CA PRO A 19 4.06 1.50 3.38
C PRO A 19 3.73 0.80 4.71
N LYS A 20 3.98 1.51 5.82
CA LYS A 20 3.58 1.04 7.15
C LYS A 20 2.06 0.91 7.24
N ILE A 21 1.60 -0.30 7.56
CA ILE A 21 0.20 -0.57 7.86
C ILE A 21 -0.01 -0.25 9.34
N VAL A 22 -0.91 0.68 9.64
CA VAL A 22 -1.24 1.04 11.01
C VAL A 22 -2.11 -0.05 11.64
N SER A 23 -1.90 -0.32 12.93
CA SER A 23 -2.59 -1.38 13.69
C SER A 23 -4.11 -1.26 13.73
N GLU A 24 -4.61 -0.06 13.45
CA GLU A 24 -6.01 0.30 13.40
C GLU A 24 -6.73 -0.20 12.15
N ILE A 25 -5.98 -0.59 11.10
CA ILE A 25 -6.55 -1.16 9.89
C ILE A 25 -6.93 -2.63 10.16
N PRO A 26 -8.13 -3.06 9.79
CA PRO A 26 -8.52 -4.47 9.92
C PRO A 26 -7.56 -5.43 9.22
N SER A 27 -7.35 -6.61 9.81
CA SER A 27 -6.41 -7.62 9.32
C SER A 27 -6.64 -8.05 7.88
N GLU A 28 -7.90 -8.04 7.45
CA GLU A 28 -8.38 -8.41 6.13
C GLU A 28 -7.90 -7.41 5.09
N TYR A 29 -7.97 -6.11 5.40
CA TYR A 29 -7.39 -5.06 4.57
C TYR A 29 -5.86 -5.12 4.57
N LYS A 30 -5.24 -5.40 5.73
CA LYS A 30 -3.77 -5.62 5.81
C LYS A 30 -3.32 -6.71 4.84
N SER A 31 -3.95 -7.89 4.91
CA SER A 31 -3.63 -9.02 4.03
C SER A 31 -3.83 -8.67 2.55
N LEU A 32 -4.88 -7.92 2.22
CA LEU A 32 -5.15 -7.49 0.85
C LEU A 32 -4.10 -6.50 0.32
N MET A 33 -3.71 -5.52 1.15
CA MET A 33 -2.60 -4.60 0.84
C MET A 33 -1.30 -5.38 0.61
N GLU A 34 -1.04 -6.39 1.43
CA GLU A 34 0.15 -7.24 1.32
C GLU A 34 0.19 -8.04 0.01
N GLN A 35 -0.93 -8.59 -0.42
CA GLN A 35 -1.05 -9.29 -1.71
C GLN A 35 -0.86 -8.33 -2.90
N CYS A 36 -1.35 -7.08 -2.82
CA CYS A 36 -1.22 -6.11 -3.90
C CYS A 36 0.22 -5.74 -4.25
N TRP A 37 1.15 -5.84 -3.30
CA TRP A 37 2.56 -5.47 -3.48
C TRP A 37 3.54 -6.64 -3.37
N ASP A 38 3.04 -7.87 -3.56
CA ASP A 38 3.88 -9.08 -3.62
C ASP A 38 4.90 -8.96 -4.76
N THR A 39 6.12 -9.41 -4.52
CA THR A 39 7.18 -9.37 -5.53
C THR A 39 6.95 -10.33 -6.69
N ASN A 40 6.19 -11.41 -6.48
CA ASN A 40 5.72 -12.28 -7.54
C ASN A 40 4.43 -11.69 -8.16
N PRO A 41 4.47 -11.24 -9.43
CA PRO A 41 3.30 -10.67 -10.09
C PRO A 41 2.11 -11.63 -10.16
N LEU A 42 2.34 -12.94 -10.20
CA LEU A 42 1.28 -13.96 -10.25
C LEU A 42 0.51 -14.09 -8.93
N LYS A 43 1.07 -13.60 -7.83
CA LYS A 43 0.40 -13.57 -6.52
C LYS A 43 -0.43 -12.31 -6.30
N ARG A 44 -0.29 -11.30 -7.17
CA ARG A 44 -1.06 -10.07 -7.06
C ARG A 44 -2.50 -10.31 -7.53
N PRO A 45 -3.51 -9.81 -6.81
CA PRO A 45 -4.87 -9.89 -7.29
C PRO A 45 -5.03 -9.02 -8.54
N ASP A 46 -5.78 -9.52 -9.51
CA ASP A 46 -6.29 -8.68 -10.58
C ASP A 46 -7.33 -7.68 -10.03
N ILE A 47 -7.69 -6.69 -10.86
CA ILE A 47 -8.59 -5.61 -10.44
C ILE A 47 -10.00 -6.10 -10.06
N ILE A 48 -10.50 -7.18 -10.67
CA ILE A 48 -11.81 -7.75 -10.39
C ILE A 48 -11.76 -8.45 -9.04
N THR A 49 -10.74 -9.28 -8.81
CA THR A 49 -10.49 -9.98 -7.55
C THR A 49 -10.33 -8.99 -6.39
N LEU A 50 -9.50 -7.96 -6.59
CA LEU A 50 -9.29 -6.90 -5.60
C LEU A 50 -10.60 -6.21 -5.23
N ARG A 51 -11.39 -5.79 -6.23
CA ARG A 51 -12.68 -5.13 -6.02
C ARG A 51 -13.65 -6.02 -5.25
N ASN A 52 -13.73 -7.30 -5.59
CA ASN A 52 -14.61 -8.24 -4.91
C ASN A 52 -14.20 -8.41 -3.44
N ASN A 53 -12.91 -8.63 -3.16
CA ASN A 53 -12.38 -8.74 -1.79
C ASN A 53 -12.68 -7.48 -0.96
N MET A 54 -12.49 -6.28 -1.53
CA MET A 54 -12.82 -5.02 -0.86
C MET A 54 -14.32 -4.91 -0.52
N ASN A 55 -15.19 -5.35 -1.44
CA ASN A 55 -16.64 -5.33 -1.23
C ASN A 55 -17.05 -6.31 -0.12
N GLU A 56 -16.49 -7.52 -0.09
CA GLU A 56 -16.78 -8.49 0.96
C GLU A 56 -16.38 -7.98 2.35
N ILE A 57 -15.18 -7.40 2.48
CA ILE A 57 -14.73 -6.81 3.75
C ILE A 57 -15.64 -5.65 4.17
N MET A 58 -16.03 -4.79 3.22
CA MET A 58 -16.95 -3.68 3.49
C MET A 58 -18.32 -4.17 3.96
N LEU A 59 -18.89 -5.18 3.28
CA LEU A 59 -20.18 -5.78 3.67
C LEU A 59 -20.11 -6.44 5.04
N TYR A 60 -19.00 -7.11 5.36
CA TYR A 60 -18.76 -7.71 6.66
C TYR A 60 -18.86 -6.69 7.79
N TYR A 61 -18.09 -5.60 7.72
CA TYR A 61 -18.11 -4.57 8.77
C TYR A 61 -19.40 -3.75 8.81
N ARG A 62 -20.08 -3.63 7.67
CA ARG A 62 -21.42 -3.01 7.63
C ARG A 62 -22.44 -3.81 8.44
N ASN A 63 -22.35 -5.14 8.38
CA ASN A 63 -23.25 -6.04 9.10
C ASN A 63 -22.79 -6.30 10.55
N ASN A 64 -21.49 -6.15 10.83
CA ASN A 64 -20.88 -6.39 12.14
C ASN A 64 -20.13 -5.15 12.67
N PRO A 65 -20.84 -4.02 12.93
CA PRO A 65 -20.19 -2.75 13.28
C PRO A 65 -19.39 -2.78 14.60
N ASN A 66 -19.70 -3.73 15.49
CA ASN A 66 -18.99 -3.90 16.76
C ASN A 66 -17.58 -4.49 16.59
N GLU A 67 -17.29 -5.09 15.45
CA GLU A 67 -15.97 -5.66 15.12
C GLU A 67 -15.05 -4.66 14.43
N LEU A 68 -15.57 -3.49 14.05
CA LEU A 68 -14.75 -2.42 13.50
C LEU A 68 -13.83 -1.84 14.60
N PRO A 69 -12.53 -1.67 14.35
CA PRO A 69 -11.64 -0.99 15.27
C PRO A 69 -12.14 0.43 15.60
N LYS A 70 -12.36 0.70 16.90
CA LYS A 70 -12.92 1.97 17.42
C LYS A 70 -12.13 3.22 17.03
N SER A 71 -10.87 3.06 16.63
CA SER A 71 -9.96 4.13 16.21
C SER A 71 -10.24 4.66 14.80
N ILE A 72 -10.83 3.87 13.89
CA ILE A 72 -11.13 4.27 12.51
C ILE A 72 -12.13 5.43 12.46
N ILE A 73 -13.08 5.46 13.41
CA ILE A 73 -14.14 6.48 13.51
C ILE A 73 -13.56 7.91 13.69
N LYS A 74 -12.30 8.06 14.11
CA LYS A 74 -11.64 9.36 14.29
C LYS A 74 -10.89 9.87 13.05
N VAL A 75 -10.70 9.04 12.02
CA VAL A 75 -9.84 9.36 10.85
C VAL A 75 -10.56 10.23 9.81
N ASP A 76 -11.90 10.25 9.79
CA ASP A 76 -12.71 10.91 8.75
C ASP A 76 -12.54 12.44 8.60
N LYS A 77 -11.84 13.14 9.52
CA LYS A 77 -11.70 14.62 9.46
C LYS A 77 -10.38 15.15 8.91
N LYS A 78 -9.35 14.32 8.70
CA LYS A 78 -7.98 14.83 8.40
C LYS A 78 -7.43 14.48 7.02
N THR A 79 -8.04 13.57 6.27
CA THR A 79 -7.47 13.01 5.03
C THR A 79 -8.02 13.58 3.73
N SER A 80 -8.99 14.50 3.75
CA SER A 80 -9.61 15.07 2.54
C SER A 80 -8.70 15.96 1.69
N ASN A 81 -7.46 16.25 2.14
CA ASN A 81 -6.64 17.32 1.56
C ASN A 81 -5.31 16.83 0.95
N ILE A 82 -5.20 15.58 0.48
CA ILE A 82 -4.02 15.09 -0.25
C ILE A 82 -4.29 15.02 -1.75
N MET A 83 -4.96 16.02 -2.32
CA MET A 83 -4.85 16.28 -3.76
C MET A 83 -3.83 17.40 -3.92
N SER A 84 -2.55 17.04 -3.91
CA SER A 84 -1.48 18.00 -4.25
C SER A 84 -1.60 18.30 -5.75
N SER A 85 -1.89 19.55 -6.12
CA SER A 85 -1.96 20.08 -7.50
C SER A 85 -0.62 20.05 -8.25
N LYS A 86 0.32 19.20 -7.84
CA LYS A 86 1.64 19.09 -8.43
C LYS A 86 1.52 18.37 -9.77
N VAL A 87 1.97 19.04 -10.82
CA VAL A 87 2.16 18.42 -12.13
C VAL A 87 3.42 17.55 -12.04
N PHE A 88 3.25 16.24 -12.13
CA PHE A 88 4.34 15.29 -12.22
C PHE A 88 4.68 15.05 -13.70
N THR A 89 5.96 15.08 -14.04
CA THR A 89 6.45 14.65 -15.36
C THR A 89 7.16 13.31 -15.19
N SER A 90 6.79 12.31 -15.98
CA SER A 90 7.47 11.02 -15.97
C SER A 90 8.93 11.17 -16.42
N LYS A 91 9.84 10.48 -15.75
CA LYS A 91 11.25 10.36 -16.14
C LYS A 91 11.63 8.89 -16.26
N ILE A 92 12.36 8.54 -17.31
CA ILE A 92 12.88 7.18 -17.50
C ILE A 92 14.20 7.07 -16.73
N HIS A 93 14.31 6.04 -15.91
CA HIS A 93 15.53 5.67 -15.18
C HIS A 93 16.03 4.32 -15.68
N ASN A 94 17.33 4.21 -15.92
CA ASN A 94 17.96 2.95 -16.27
C ASN A 94 18.44 2.29 -14.99
N PHE A 95 17.86 1.13 -14.66
CA PHE A 95 18.24 0.34 -13.51
C PHE A 95 18.91 -0.96 -13.96
N GLU A 96 20.14 -0.85 -14.44
CA GLU A 96 20.94 -2.03 -14.79
C GLU A 96 21.49 -2.69 -13.52
N ASN A 97 21.51 -4.02 -13.47
CA ASN A 97 22.11 -4.84 -12.39
C ASN A 97 21.49 -4.67 -10.99
N LEU A 98 20.17 -4.46 -10.89
CA LEU A 98 19.48 -4.46 -9.59
C LEU A 98 19.41 -5.87 -8.98
N PRO A 99 19.39 -5.97 -7.64
CA PRO A 99 19.10 -7.23 -6.96
C PRO A 99 17.66 -7.68 -7.21
N GLU A 100 17.39 -8.97 -6.96
CA GLU A 100 16.03 -9.50 -7.03
C GLU A 100 15.12 -8.82 -5.98
N PRO A 101 13.88 -8.48 -6.35
CA PRO A 101 12.95 -7.80 -5.45
C PRO A 101 12.54 -8.71 -4.29
N LYS A 102 12.56 -8.16 -3.07
CA LYS A 102 12.21 -8.87 -1.84
C LYS A 102 10.81 -8.49 -1.37
N ASN A 103 10.08 -9.47 -0.84
CA ASN A 103 8.87 -9.17 -0.08
C ASN A 103 9.25 -8.50 1.24
N ALA A 104 8.33 -7.72 1.82
CA ALA A 104 8.54 -7.13 3.12
C ALA A 104 8.83 -8.23 4.14
N THR A 105 10.04 -8.23 4.70
CA THR A 105 10.32 -9.00 5.92
C THR A 105 9.81 -8.18 7.11
N GLU A 106 9.25 -8.83 8.13
CA GLU A 106 8.60 -8.18 9.29
C GLU A 106 9.51 -7.23 10.11
N GLY A 107 10.72 -6.90 9.66
CA GLY A 107 11.71 -6.09 10.37
C GLY A 107 12.07 -4.72 9.78
N MET A 108 11.54 -4.29 8.64
CA MET A 108 11.87 -2.97 8.04
C MET A 108 10.62 -2.18 7.63
N LEU A 109 9.82 -1.79 8.62
CA LEU A 109 8.71 -0.85 8.46
C LEU A 109 9.18 0.54 8.91
N PHE A 110 9.06 1.54 8.03
CA PHE A 110 9.19 2.97 8.36
C PHE A 110 7.80 3.63 8.32
#